data_AF-A0A954HWG3-F1
#
_entry.id   AF-A0A954HWG3-F1
#
_cell.length_a   1.000
_cell.length_b   1.000
_cell.length_c   1.000
_cell.angle_alpha   90.00
_cell.angle_beta   90.00
_cell.angle_gamma   90.00
#
_symmetry.space_group_name_H-M   'P 1'
#
loop_
_entity.id
_entity.type
_entity.pdbx_description
1 polymer ?
#
loop_
_entity_poly.entity_id
_entity_poly.type
_entity_poly.pdbx_seq_one_letter_code
_entity_poly.pdbx_strand_id
1 'polypeptide(L)'
;HISAWIEYAYEGFPVPPPPRFIRWILRLQLRRILRGSMPRGVRIPKVPGGTVGADDLSTPDAAARLLRALDRLASSEEARFDSPAFGPMSHADRVTLNLRHAELHLGFLFY
;
A
#
# COMPACT_ATOMS: atom_id res chain seq x y z
N HIS A 1 1.47 -0.56 -9.63
CA HIS A 1 0.67 -0.90 -8.44
C HIS A 1 1.40 -0.64 -7.12
N ILE A 2 2.48 -1.34 -6.78
CA ILE A 2 3.20 -1.18 -5.50
C ILE A 2 3.63 0.29 -5.27
N SER A 3 4.24 0.91 -6.28
CA SER A 3 4.65 2.32 -6.25
C SER A 3 3.48 3.27 -5.96
N ALA A 4 2.35 3.11 -6.65
CA ALA A 4 1.16 3.94 -6.42
C ALA A 4 0.67 3.85 -4.96
N TRP A 5 0.75 2.66 -4.35
CA TRP A 5 0.35 2.46 -2.96
C TRP A 5 1.24 3.22 -1.97
N ILE A 6 2.54 3.28 -2.25
CA ILE A 6 3.50 4.10 -1.50
C ILE A 6 3.14 5.58 -1.65
N GLU A 7 2.90 6.04 -2.88
CA GLU A 7 2.68 7.46 -3.20
C GLU A 7 1.37 8.02 -2.60
N TYR A 8 0.34 7.19 -2.36
CA TYR A 8 -0.93 7.67 -1.79
C TYR A 8 -0.79 8.31 -0.42
N ALA A 9 0.23 7.93 0.34
CA ALA A 9 0.61 8.57 1.59
C ALA A 9 0.98 10.06 1.44
N TYR A 10 1.47 10.45 0.28
CA TYR A 10 2.03 11.76 -0.02
C TYR A 10 1.16 12.59 -0.96
N GLU A 11 0.46 11.94 -1.88
CA GLU A 11 -0.35 12.57 -2.93
C GLU A 11 -1.86 12.46 -2.69
N GLY A 12 -2.28 11.54 -1.82
CA GLY A 12 -3.67 11.29 -1.48
C GLY A 12 -4.20 9.97 -2.02
N PHE A 13 -5.32 9.51 -1.46
CA PHE A 13 -5.92 8.21 -1.78
C PHE A 13 -7.06 8.36 -2.78
N PRO A 14 -7.07 7.63 -3.92
CA PRO A 14 -8.12 7.70 -4.92
C PRO A 14 -9.35 6.83 -4.57
N VAL A 15 -9.51 6.49 -3.28
CA VAL A 15 -10.60 5.62 -2.81
C VAL A 15 -11.27 6.23 -1.58
N PRO A 16 -12.61 6.15 -1.49
CA PRO A 16 -13.31 6.60 -0.29
C PRO A 16 -12.99 5.69 0.90
N PRO A 17 -13.09 6.21 2.14
CA PRO A 17 -12.93 5.39 3.32
C PRO A 17 -14.00 4.30 3.39
N PRO A 18 -13.64 3.06 3.83
CA PRO A 18 -14.62 2.01 4.06
C PRO A 18 -15.56 2.39 5.23
N PRO A 19 -16.72 1.69 5.36
CA PRO A 19 -17.63 1.89 6.48
C PRO A 19 -16.91 1.81 7.84
N ARG A 20 -17.36 2.59 8.83
CA ARG A 20 -16.66 2.74 10.13
C ARG A 20 -16.36 1.40 10.83
N PHE A 21 -17.28 0.44 10.78
CA PHE A 21 -17.10 -0.89 11.38
C PHE A 21 -16.00 -1.70 10.66
N ILE A 22 -15.95 -1.63 9.32
CA ILE A 22 -14.88 -2.25 8.52
C ILE A 22 -13.55 -1.60 8.84
N ARG A 23 -13.49 -0.27 8.94
CA ARG A 23 -12.28 0.47 9.31
C ARG A 23 -11.73 0.03 10.67
N TRP A 24 -12.61 -0.25 11.63
CA TRP A 24 -12.19 -0.77 12.95
C TRP A 24 -11.58 -2.18 12.84
N ILE A 25 -12.20 -3.08 12.06
CA ILE A 25 -11.64 -4.42 11.81
C ILE A 25 -10.28 -4.33 11.10
N LEU A 26 -10.16 -3.49 10.07
CA LEU A 26 -8.91 -3.29 9.32
C LEU A 26 -7.81 -2.71 10.21
N ARG A 27 -8.14 -1.84 11.17
CA ARG A 27 -7.19 -1.36 12.19
C ARG A 27 -6.69 -2.46 13.12
N LEU A 28 -7.53 -3.41 13.50
CA LEU A 28 -7.08 -4.58 14.27
C LEU A 28 -6.19 -5.48 13.40
N GLN A 29 -6.54 -5.67 12.13
CA GLN A 29 -5.73 -6.43 11.18
C GLN A 29 -4.38 -5.78 10.90
N LEU A 30 -4.28 -4.44 10.89
CA LEU A 30 -3.02 -3.72 10.70
C LEU A 30 -1.94 -4.25 11.65
N ARG A 31 -2.26 -4.41 12.94
CA ARG A 31 -1.31 -4.93 13.94
C ARG A 31 -0.79 -6.33 13.60
N ARG A 32 -1.64 -7.18 13.02
CA ARG A 32 -1.26 -8.51 12.54
C ARG A 32 -0.42 -8.44 11.27
N ILE A 33 -0.77 -7.56 10.33
CA ILE A 33 -0.04 -7.36 9.07
C ILE A 33 1.38 -6.87 9.37
N LEU A 34 1.53 -5.86 10.23
CA LEU A 34 2.83 -5.28 10.57
C LEU A 34 3.79 -6.31 11.19
N ARG A 35 3.27 -7.28 11.95
CA ARG A 35 4.07 -8.36 12.58
C ARG A 35 4.20 -9.63 11.73
N GLY A 36 3.53 -9.71 10.58
CA GLY A 36 3.40 -10.93 9.81
C GLY A 36 3.28 -10.63 8.31
N SER A 37 2.38 -11.32 7.63
CA SER A 37 2.17 -11.15 6.19
C SER A 37 0.81 -10.50 5.90
N MET A 38 0.74 -9.81 4.75
CA MET A 38 -0.54 -9.31 4.22
C MET A 38 -1.39 -10.47 3.70
N PRO A 39 -2.72 -10.50 3.94
CA PRO A 39 -3.59 -11.55 3.41
C PRO A 39 -3.62 -11.53 1.87
N ARG A 40 -3.53 -12.72 1.26
CA ARG A 40 -3.64 -12.91 -0.18
C ARG A 40 -5.09 -13.03 -0.62
N GLY A 41 -5.35 -12.74 -1.90
CA GLY A 41 -6.67 -12.96 -2.52
C GLY A 41 -7.76 -11.97 -2.13
N VAL A 42 -7.39 -10.85 -1.49
CA VAL A 42 -8.33 -9.78 -1.14
C VAL A 42 -8.71 -9.00 -2.39
N ARG A 43 -10.01 -8.82 -2.64
CA ARG A 43 -10.55 -7.94 -3.68
C ARG A 43 -11.31 -6.80 -3.04
N ILE A 44 -11.00 -5.56 -3.42
CA ILE A 44 -11.74 -4.40 -2.92
C ILE A 44 -13.11 -4.35 -3.63
N PRO A 45 -14.24 -4.44 -2.89
CA PRO A 45 -15.55 -4.37 -3.50
C PRO A 45 -15.74 -3.03 -4.23
N LYS A 46 -16.40 -3.07 -5.39
CA LYS A 46 -16.73 -1.88 -6.20
C LYS A 46 -15.53 -1.11 -6.78
N VAL A 47 -14.33 -1.70 -6.77
CA VAL A 47 -13.15 -1.17 -7.47
C VAL A 47 -12.89 -2.00 -8.72
N PRO A 48 -12.87 -1.39 -9.94
CA PRO A 48 -12.53 -2.10 -11.17
C PRO A 48 -11.17 -2.83 -11.06
N GLY A 49 -11.10 -4.08 -11.49
CA GLY A 49 -9.89 -4.91 -11.32
C GLY A 49 -9.58 -5.31 -9.87
N GLY A 50 -10.39 -4.87 -8.90
CA GLY A 50 -10.22 -5.16 -7.48
C GLY A 50 -9.08 -4.38 -6.80
N THR A 51 -8.41 -3.48 -7.53
CA THR A 51 -7.27 -2.68 -7.05
C THR A 51 -7.13 -1.35 -7.81
N VAL A 52 -6.30 -0.43 -7.31
CA VAL A 52 -6.04 0.89 -7.91
C VAL A 52 -4.54 1.09 -8.23
N GLY A 53 -4.20 2.00 -9.15
CA GLY A 53 -2.80 2.28 -9.50
C GLY A 53 -2.11 1.15 -10.27
N ALA A 54 -2.88 0.34 -10.99
CA ALA A 54 -2.41 -0.67 -11.93
C ALA A 54 -2.34 -0.08 -13.34
N ASP A 55 -1.49 0.92 -13.52
CA ASP A 55 -1.25 1.56 -14.82
C ASP A 55 -0.53 0.60 -15.76
N ASP A 56 -0.86 0.66 -17.05
CA ASP A 56 -0.16 -0.09 -18.10
C ASP A 56 1.17 0.60 -18.42
N LEU A 57 2.28 -0.01 -17.99
CA LEU A 57 3.64 0.51 -18.12
C LEU A 57 4.59 -0.61 -18.54
N SER A 58 5.63 -0.26 -19.30
CA SER A 58 6.73 -1.18 -19.57
C SER A 58 7.41 -1.61 -18.26
N THR A 59 8.00 -2.81 -18.22
CA THR A 59 8.70 -3.29 -17.02
C THR A 59 9.83 -2.35 -16.57
N PRO A 60 10.70 -1.83 -17.47
CA PRO A 60 11.73 -0.86 -17.07
C PRO A 60 11.17 0.42 -16.45
N ASP A 61 10.11 0.99 -17.04
CA ASP A 61 9.49 2.22 -16.53
C ASP A 61 8.82 1.98 -15.17
N ALA A 62 8.13 0.85 -15.03
CA ALA A 62 7.51 0.42 -13.78
C ALA A 62 8.55 0.19 -12.68
N ALA A 63 9.69 -0.42 -13.01
CA ALA A 63 10.80 -0.64 -12.07
C ALA A 63 11.43 0.68 -11.64
N ALA A 64 11.72 1.59 -12.58
CA ALA A 64 12.26 2.91 -12.26
C ALA A 64 11.29 3.72 -11.38
N ARG A 65 9.98 3.63 -11.64
CA ARG A 65 8.95 4.26 -10.81
C ARG A 65 8.89 3.64 -9.41
N LEU A 66 9.05 2.33 -9.28
CA LEU A 66 9.10 1.67 -7.97
C LEU A 66 10.31 2.11 -7.15
N LEU A 67 11.49 2.20 -7.77
CA LEU A 67 12.70 2.66 -7.08
C LEU A 67 12.55 4.08 -6.54
N ARG A 68 12.03 5.02 -7.35
CA ARG A 68 11.76 6.40 -6.89
C ARG A 68 10.78 6.45 -5.70
N ALA A 69 9.73 5.64 -5.74
CA ALA A 69 8.77 5.56 -4.64
C ALA A 69 9.41 4.98 -3.37
N LEU A 70 10.29 3.98 -3.51
CA LEU A 70 11.04 3.42 -2.38
C LEU A 70 12.03 4.43 -1.79
N ASP A 71 12.72 5.22 -2.62
CA ASP A 71 13.60 6.29 -2.15
C ASP A 71 12.82 7.33 -1.34
N ARG A 72 11.64 7.74 -1.84
CA ARG A 72 10.74 8.65 -1.11
C ARG A 72 10.25 8.06 0.19
N LEU A 73 9.88 6.76 0.19
CA LEU A 73 9.45 6.04 1.38
C LEU A 73 10.54 5.97 2.45
N ALA A 74 11.81 5.82 2.04
CA ALA A 74 12.97 5.80 2.92
C ALA A 74 13.42 7.20 3.38
N SER A 75 12.90 8.26 2.76
CA SER A 75 13.24 9.64 3.09
C SER A 75 12.54 10.12 4.37
N SER A 76 12.95 11.30 4.85
CA SER A 76 12.30 12.00 5.96
C SER A 76 11.10 12.86 5.52
N GLU A 77 10.61 12.72 4.27
CA GLU A 77 9.45 13.47 3.83
C GLU A 77 8.20 13.07 4.64
N GLU A 78 7.49 14.08 5.14
CA GLU A 78 6.26 13.86 5.88
C GLU A 78 5.13 13.39 4.97
N ALA A 79 4.53 12.26 5.35
CA ALA A 79 3.37 11.72 4.67
C ALA A 79 2.08 12.39 5.16
N ARG A 80 1.46 13.20 4.30
CA ARG A 80 0.36 14.12 4.63
C ARG A 80 -1.01 13.44 4.70
N PHE A 81 -1.14 12.23 4.15
CA PHE A 81 -2.42 11.54 4.06
C PHE A 81 -2.40 10.23 4.84
N ASP A 82 -3.40 10.07 5.69
CA ASP A 82 -3.66 8.83 6.40
C ASP A 82 -4.39 7.82 5.51
N SER A 83 -4.09 6.54 5.70
CA SER A 83 -4.82 5.48 5.01
C SER A 83 -6.32 5.54 5.34
N PRO A 84 -7.21 5.58 4.34
CA PRO A 84 -8.65 5.50 4.59
C PRO A 84 -9.05 4.20 5.30
N ALA A 85 -8.33 3.11 4.99
CA ALA A 85 -8.53 1.77 5.56
C ALA A 85 -7.92 1.62 6.96
N PHE A 86 -6.67 2.03 7.14
CA PHE A 86 -5.90 1.74 8.36
C PHE A 86 -5.79 2.92 9.33
N GLY A 87 -6.13 4.14 8.89
CA GLY A 87 -6.01 5.37 9.64
C GLY A 87 -4.56 5.84 9.83
N PRO A 88 -4.34 6.79 10.77
CA PRO A 88 -3.00 7.25 11.13
C PRO A 88 -2.11 6.13 11.65
N MET A 89 -0.84 6.22 11.28
CA MET A 89 0.22 5.29 11.67
C MET A 89 1.57 6.04 11.69
N SER A 90 2.52 5.49 12.45
CA SER A 90 3.89 6.02 12.47
C SER A 90 4.56 5.87 11.09
N HIS A 91 5.63 6.64 10.84
CA HIS A 91 6.44 6.45 9.63
C HIS A 91 6.98 5.01 9.53
N ALA A 92 7.48 4.45 10.64
CA ALA A 92 7.98 3.07 10.68
C ALA A 92 6.91 2.02 10.33
N ASP A 93 5.68 2.18 10.84
CA ASP A 93 4.56 1.31 10.49
C ASP A 93 4.18 1.46 9.02
N ARG A 94 4.24 2.68 8.47
CA ARG A 94 3.96 2.96 7.06
C ARG A 94 4.98 2.30 6.14
N VAL A 95 6.26 2.39 6.48
CA VAL A 95 7.35 1.68 5.79
C VAL A 95 7.08 0.17 5.83
N THR A 96 6.86 -0.39 7.03
CA THR A 96 6.60 -1.82 7.21
C THR A 96 5.38 -2.29 6.41
N LEU A 97 4.28 -1.56 6.44
CA LEU A 97 3.06 -1.90 5.71
C LEU A 97 3.30 -1.95 4.19
N ASN A 98 4.03 -0.98 3.65
CA ASN A 98 4.38 -0.97 2.22
C ASN A 98 5.32 -2.12 1.84
N LEU A 99 6.27 -2.49 2.71
CA LEU A 99 7.13 -3.65 2.48
C LEU A 99 6.33 -4.97 2.50
N ARG A 100 5.35 -5.13 3.40
CA ARG A 100 4.44 -6.29 3.40
C ARG A 100 3.55 -6.35 2.16
N HIS A 101 3.16 -5.19 1.63
CA HIS A 101 2.44 -5.12 0.37
C HIS A 101 3.34 -5.47 -0.83
N ALA A 102 4.60 -5.02 -0.83
CA ALA A 102 5.57 -5.42 -1.85
C ALA A 102 5.83 -6.93 -1.81
N GLU A 103 6.03 -7.50 -0.62
CA GLU A 103 6.17 -8.95 -0.39
C GLU A 103 5.00 -9.74 -0.95
N LEU A 104 3.76 -9.28 -0.74
CA LEU A 104 2.56 -9.90 -1.30
C LEU A 104 2.61 -10.02 -2.82
N HIS A 105 3.17 -9.03 -3.52
CA HIS A 105 3.19 -8.99 -4.98
C HIS A 105 4.44 -9.58 -5.62
N LEU A 106 5.61 -9.38 -5.00
CA LEU A 106 6.90 -9.79 -5.53
C LEU A 106 7.41 -11.11 -4.97
N GLY A 107 6.81 -11.63 -3.88
CA GLY A 107 7.22 -12.87 -3.22
C GLY A 107 7.02 -14.15 -4.04
N PHE A 108 6.44 -14.06 -5.23
CA PHE A 108 6.31 -15.18 -6.18
C PHE A 108 7.49 -15.29 -7.15
N LEU A 109 8.40 -14.31 -7.15
CA LEU A 109 9.58 -14.33 -7.99
C LEU A 109 10.58 -15.36 -7.44
N PHE A 110 10.82 -16.41 -8.21
CA PHE A 110 11.92 -17.35 -8.02
C PHE A 110 12.92 -17.11 -9.15
N TYR A 111 14.19 -16.93 -8.80
CA TYR A 111 15.29 -16.73 -9.75
C TYR A 111 16.43 -17.69 -9.46
#